data_AF-A0A800CGI8-F1
#
_entry.id   AF-A0A800CGI8-F1
#
_cell.length_a   1.000
_cell.length_b   1.000
_cell.length_c   1.000
_cell.angle_alpha   90.00
_cell.angle_beta   90.00
_cell.angle_gamma   90.00
#
_symmetry.space_group_name_H-M   'P 1'
#
loop_
_entity.id
_entity.type
_entity.pdbx_description
1 polymer ?
#
loop_
_entity_poly.entity_id
_entity_poly.type
_entity_poly.pdbx_seq_one_letter_code
_entity_poly.pdbx_strand_id
1 'polypeptide(L)' 'MPSPFPGMDPYLEDRAIWPDVHATLITYIREVLQPQLRPKYIARIGE' A
#
# COMPACT_ATOMS: atom_id res chain seq x y z
N MET A 1 14.21 17.38 5.51
CA MET A 1 12.87 16.82 5.23
C MET A 1 13.06 15.53 4.46
N PRO A 2 13.12 14.36 5.12
CA PRO A 2 13.13 13.09 4.41
C PRO A 2 11.71 12.52 4.48
N SER A 3 10.95 12.36 3.40
CA SER A 3 11.28 12.17 2.00
C SER A 3 10.11 12.69 1.15
N PRO A 4 10.33 13.42 0.04
CA PRO A 4 9.39 13.50 -1.07
C PRO A 4 9.63 12.37 -2.11
N PHE A 5 10.24 11.28 -1.63
CA PHE A 5 10.56 9.98 -2.24
C PHE A 5 11.88 10.00 -3.04
N PRO A 6 12.90 9.19 -2.63
CA PRO A 6 12.82 7.74 -2.80
C PRO A 6 12.99 6.94 -1.48
N GLY A 7 12.07 6.00 -1.26
CA GLY A 7 12.02 5.10 -0.10
C GLY A 7 11.23 5.65 1.08
N MET A 8 10.01 6.15 0.82
CA MET A 8 8.94 6.57 1.75
C MET A 8 9.28 7.23 3.10
N ASP A 9 8.22 7.59 3.85
CA ASP A 9 8.36 8.14 5.20
C ASP A 9 9.22 7.18 6.04
N PRO A 10 10.40 7.61 6.52
CA PRO A 10 11.33 6.73 7.24
C PRO A 10 10.69 6.02 8.43
N TYR A 11 9.65 6.60 9.02
CA TYR A 11 8.94 5.98 10.12
C TYR A 11 8.14 4.75 9.67
N LEU A 12 7.45 4.83 8.52
CA LEU A 12 6.63 3.73 8.01
C LEU A 12 7.46 2.62 7.37
N GLU A 13 8.74 2.86 7.07
CA GLU A 13 9.64 1.85 6.54
C GLU A 13 10.38 1.05 7.62
N ASP A 14 10.31 1.46 8.89
CA ASP A 14 10.94 0.74 9.99
C ASP A 14 10.16 -0.56 10.29
N ARG A 15 10.72 -1.70 9.84
CA ARG A 15 10.13 -3.04 10.06
C ARG A 15 10.04 -3.44 11.53
N ALA A 16 10.86 -2.88 12.43
CA ALA A 16 10.76 -3.20 13.85
C ALA A 16 9.53 -2.56 14.50
N ILE A 17 9.09 -1.41 13.96
CA ILE A 17 7.92 -0.67 14.44
C ILE A 17 6.67 -1.07 13.64
N TRP A 18 6.82 -1.30 12.34
CA TRP A 18 5.74 -1.51 11.37
C TRP A 18 5.98 -2.72 10.46
N PRO A 19 6.01 -3.94 11.02
CA PRO A 19 6.38 -5.14 10.26
C PRO A 19 5.41 -5.46 9.11
N ASP A 20 4.14 -5.07 9.22
CA ASP A 20 3.06 -5.44 8.30
C ASP A 20 2.44 -4.25 7.55
N VAL A 21 2.88 -3.01 7.82
CA VAL A 21 2.21 -1.80 7.32
C VAL A 21 2.06 -1.80 5.82
N HIS A 22 3.07 -2.23 5.06
CA HIS A 22 3.00 -2.28 3.61
C HIS A 22 1.95 -3.29 3.14
N ALA A 23 1.93 -4.50 3.70
CA ALA A 23 0.98 -5.53 3.32
C ALA A 23 -0.47 -5.12 3.66
N THR A 24 -0.66 -4.55 4.85
CA THR A 24 -1.94 -4.07 5.34
C THR A 24 -2.45 -2.88 4.53
N LEU A 25 -1.58 -1.90 4.25
CA LEU A 25 -1.91 -0.73 3.44
C LEU A 25 -2.28 -1.13 2.00
N ILE A 26 -1.49 -2.00 1.37
CA ILE A 26 -1.76 -2.50 0.02
C ILE A 26 -3.11 -3.23 -0.03
N THR A 27 -3.43 -4.03 1.01
CA THR A 27 -4.72 -4.72 1.14
C THR A 27 -5.87 -3.72 1.19
N TYR A 28 -5.80 -2.72 2.06
CA TYR A 28 -6.87 -1.73 2.17
C TYR A 28 -7.01 -0.86 0.93
N ILE A 29 -5.91 -0.47 0.28
CA ILE A 29 -5.95 0.25 -1.00
C ILE A 29 -6.70 -0.58 -2.05
N ARG A 30 -6.41 -1.89 -2.16
CA ARG A 30 -7.14 -2.77 -3.07
C ARG A 30 -8.63 -2.79 -2.78
N GLU A 31 -9.03 -2.99 -1.52
CA GLU A 31 -10.45 -3.06 -1.15
C GLU A 31 -11.18 -1.74 -1.42
N VAL A 32 -10.52 -0.61 -1.21
CA VAL A 32 -11.07 0.72 -1.53
C VAL A 32 -11.19 0.93 -3.04
N LEU A 33 -10.21 0.47 -3.82
CA LEU A 33 -10.21 0.63 -5.27
C LEU A 33 -11.20 -0.29 -5.97
N GLN A 34 -11.32 -1.55 -5.53
CA GLN A 34 -12.12 -2.59 -6.18
C GLN A 34 -13.57 -2.18 -6.54
N PRO A 35 -14.37 -1.53 -5.66
CA PRO A 35 -15.72 -1.10 -6.01
C PRO A 35 -15.75 0.12 -6.95
N GLN A 36 -14.65 0.87 -7.07
CA GLN A 36 -14.54 2.02 -7.98
C GLN A 36 -14.16 1.60 -9.40
N LEU A 37 -13.72 0.35 -9.58
CA LEU A 37 -13.35 -0.17 -10.88
C LEU A 37 -14.57 -0.53 -11.72
N ARG A 38 -14.46 -0.33 -13.04
CA ARG A 38 -15.48 -0.83 -13.98
C ARG A 38 -15.54 -2.37 -13.91
N PRO A 39 -16.69 -3.01 -14.18
CA PRO A 39 -16.87 -4.46 -14.01
C PRO A 39 -15.88 -5.38 -14.75
N LYS A 40 -15.15 -4.87 -15.73
CA LYS A 40 -14.13 -5.60 -16.49
C LYS A 40 -12.72 -5.58 -15.86
N TYR A 41 -12.53 -4.90 -14.73
CA TYR A 41 -11.23 -4.75 -14.08
C TYR A 41 -11.26 -5.26 -12.64
N ILE A 42 -10.12 -5.77 -12.20
CA ILE A 42 -9.92 -6.33 -10.86
C ILE A 42 -8.63 -5.74 -10.30
N ALA A 43 -8.68 -5.21 -9.08
CA ALA A 43 -7.50 -4.84 -8.33
C ALA A 43 -6.88 -6.12 -7.74
N ARG A 44 -5.60 -6.36 -8.02
CA ARG A 44 -4.85 -7.53 -7.52
C ARG A 44 -3.61 -7.10 -6.76
N ILE A 45 -3.19 -7.93 -5.81
CA ILE A 45 -1.97 -7.78 -5.03
C ILE A 45 -1.08 -8.97 -5.37
N GLY A 46 0.19 -8.73 -5.72
CA GLY A 46 1.13 -9.76 -6.16
C GLY A 46 0.97 -10.15 -7.64
N GLU A 47 1.70 -11.19 -8.06
CA GLU A 47 1.57 -11.83 -9.39
C GLU A 47 0.36 -12.79 -9.43
#